data_AF-A0A8T3YEX0-F1
#
_entry.id   AF-A0A8T3YEX0-F1
#
_cell.length_a   1.000
_cell.length_b   1.000
_cell.length_c   1.000
_cell.angle_alpha   90.00
_cell.angle_beta   90.00
_cell.angle_gamma   90.00
#
_symmetry.space_group_name_H-M   'P 1'
#
loop_
_entity.id
_entity.type
_entity.pdbx_description
1 polymer ?
#
loop_
_entity_poly.entity_id
_entity_poly.type
_entity_poly.pdbx_seq_one_letter_code
_entity_poly.pdbx_strand_id
1 'polypeptide(L)'
;MQKVLARCLNRNQLLILRQVGKGNCPTITATIRQLAKESSVSISTLKLNASILQELNLIIFSNYSAVQLTDCGHLVLDILEGGHEL
;
A
#
# COMPACT_ATOMS: atom_id res chain seq x y z
N MET A 1 -16.57 8.96 -5.83
CA MET A 1 -15.96 7.68 -5.44
C MET A 1 -14.66 7.85 -4.66
N GLN A 2 -13.69 8.61 -5.17
CA GLN A 2 -12.40 8.90 -4.52
C GLN A 2 -12.49 9.26 -3.02
N LYS A 3 -13.35 10.23 -2.65
CA LYS A 3 -13.56 10.64 -1.23
C LYS A 3 -14.13 9.54 -0.34
N VAL A 4 -14.89 8.60 -0.89
CA VAL A 4 -15.46 7.46 -0.15
C VAL A 4 -14.38 6.42 0.09
N LEU A 5 -13.65 6.02 -0.96
CA LEU A 5 -12.54 5.07 -0.84
C LEU A 5 -11.42 5.59 0.06
N ALA A 6 -11.10 6.89 0.00
CA ALA A 6 -10.12 7.53 0.87
C ALA A 6 -10.58 7.61 2.35
N ARG A 7 -11.87 7.42 2.65
CA ARG A 7 -12.39 7.28 4.02
C ARG A 7 -12.38 5.82 4.49
N CYS A 8 -12.47 4.87 3.55
CA CYS A 8 -12.39 3.44 3.84
C CYS A 8 -10.95 2.99 4.07
N LEU A 9 -9.99 3.55 3.33
CA LEU A 9 -8.56 3.34 3.54
C LEU A 9 -7.99 4.46 4.40
N ASN A 10 -7.40 4.11 5.54
CA ASN A 10 -6.75 5.09 6.41
C ASN A 10 -5.44 5.62 5.79
N ARG A 11 -4.92 6.72 6.34
CA ARG A 11 -3.70 7.39 5.85
C ARG A 11 -2.49 6.46 5.72
N ASN A 12 -2.32 5.51 6.64
CA ASN A 12 -1.18 4.60 6.63
C ASN A 12 -1.33 3.51 5.55
N GLN A 13 -2.56 3.06 5.30
CA GLN A 13 -2.88 2.14 4.19
C GLN A 13 -2.61 2.81 2.84
N LEU A 14 -3.04 4.06 2.66
CA LEU A 14 -2.73 4.83 1.44
C LEU A 14 -1.23 5.01 1.24
N LEU A 15 -0.50 5.27 2.33
CA LEU A 15 0.95 5.45 2.29
C LEU A 15 1.66 4.18 1.80
N ILE A 16 1.25 3.01 2.30
CA ILE A 16 1.78 1.72 1.82
C ILE A 16 1.36 1.46 0.37
N LEU A 17 0.08 1.61 0.04
CA LEU A 17 -0.45 1.33 -1.30
C LEU A 17 0.26 2.16 -2.38
N ARG A 18 0.46 3.46 -2.14
CA ARG A 18 1.24 4.34 -3.03
C ARG A 18 2.70 3.94 -3.14
N GLN A 19 3.33 3.55 -2.02
CA GLN A 19 4.72 3.12 -2.05
C GLN A 19 4.91 1.85 -2.89
N VAL A 20 3.97 0.91 -2.80
CA VAL A 20 3.96 -0.29 -3.65
C VAL A 20 3.69 0.09 -5.11
N GLY A 21 2.76 1.02 -5.37
CA GLY A 21 2.42 1.49 -6.73
C GLY A 21 3.57 2.20 -7.46
N LYS A 22 4.48 2.87 -6.75
CA LYS A 22 5.71 3.44 -7.33
C LYS A 22 6.70 2.38 -7.86
N GLY A 23 6.48 1.11 -7.56
CA GLY A 23 7.46 0.06 -7.77
C GLY A 23 8.61 0.11 -6.75
N ASN A 24 9.58 -0.81 -6.88
CA ASN A 24 10.76 -0.90 -6.02
C ASN A 24 10.49 -1.31 -4.56
N CYS A 25 9.58 -2.26 -4.33
CA CYS A 25 9.32 -2.85 -3.02
C CYS A 25 9.85 -4.29 -2.94
N PRO A 26 11.15 -4.52 -2.64
CA PRO A 26 11.77 -5.84 -2.75
C PRO A 26 11.25 -6.85 -1.71
N THR A 27 10.86 -6.39 -0.52
CA THR A 27 10.14 -7.20 0.47
C THR A 27 9.26 -6.31 1.34
N ILE A 28 8.19 -6.86 1.91
CA ILE A 28 7.32 -6.09 2.80
C ILE A 28 8.07 -5.54 4.03
N THR A 29 9.05 -6.29 4.54
CA THR A 29 9.85 -5.85 5.68
C THR A 29 10.75 -4.67 5.32
N ALA A 30 11.38 -4.69 4.14
CA ALA A 30 12.20 -3.58 3.66
C ALA A 30 11.34 -2.33 3.43
N THR A 31 10.21 -2.49 2.74
CA THR A 31 9.24 -1.41 2.48
C THR A 31 8.74 -0.77 3.77
N ILE A 32 8.34 -1.58 4.76
CA ILE A 32 7.88 -1.08 6.07
C ILE A 32 9.00 -0.34 6.80
N ARG A 33 10.23 -0.87 6.79
CA ARG A 33 11.38 -0.20 7.45
C ARG A 33 11.69 1.14 6.80
N GLN A 34 11.60 1.23 5.48
CA GLN A 34 11.78 2.47 4.76
C GLN A 34 10.67 3.48 5.12
N LEU A 35 9.41 3.06 5.02
CA LEU A 35 8.27 3.91 5.36
C LEU A 35 8.29 4.37 6.82
N ALA A 36 8.73 3.54 7.76
CA ALA A 36 8.89 3.93 9.17
C ALA A 36 10.00 4.96 9.40
N LYS A 37 10.98 5.06 8.50
CA LYS A 37 12.02 6.10 8.55
C LYS A 37 11.53 7.40 7.91
N GLU A 38 10.80 7.29 6.81
CA GLU A 38 10.32 8.42 6.02
C GLU A 38 9.02 9.04 6.59
N SER A 39 8.27 8.25 7.35
CA SER A 39 7.05 8.68 8.03
C SER A 39 7.22 8.47 9.53
N SER A 40 6.63 9.34 10.36
CA SER A 40 6.60 9.17 11.82
C SER A 40 5.65 8.05 12.28
N VAL A 41 5.43 7.02 11.46
CA VAL A 41 4.52 5.90 11.72
C VAL A 41 5.32 4.70 12.23
N SER A 42 4.84 4.07 13.30
CA SER A 42 5.55 2.93 13.89
C SER A 42 5.56 1.71 12.95
N ILE A 43 6.61 0.88 13.07
CA ILE A 43 6.75 -0.38 12.32
C ILE A 43 5.56 -1.31 12.58
N SER A 44 5.09 -1.43 13.83
CA SER A 44 3.95 -2.29 14.17
C SER A 44 2.66 -1.80 13.53
N THR A 45 2.43 -0.49 13.51
CA THR A 45 1.30 0.12 12.79
C THR A 45 1.38 -0.18 11.29
N LEU A 46 2.54 -0.01 10.66
CA LEU A 46 2.70 -0.29 9.23
C LEU A 46 2.52 -1.77 8.90
N LYS A 47 3.02 -2.68 9.75
CA LYS A 47 2.78 -4.14 9.61
C LYS A 47 1.29 -4.47 9.64
N LEU A 48 0.56 -3.98 10.63
CA LEU A 48 -0.88 -4.19 10.72
C LEU A 48 -1.60 -3.68 9.47
N ASN A 49 -1.25 -2.48 9.00
CA ASN A 49 -1.87 -1.92 7.81
C ASN A 49 -1.52 -2.70 6.52
N ALA A 50 -0.30 -3.22 6.40
CA ALA A 50 0.09 -4.11 5.31
C ALA A 50 -0.71 -5.42 5.31
N SER A 51 -0.90 -6.05 6.47
CA SER A 51 -1.75 -7.23 6.61
C SER A 51 -3.19 -6.96 6.19
N ILE A 52 -3.77 -5.85 6.64
CA ILE A 52 -5.13 -5.45 6.23
C ILE A 52 -5.21 -5.23 4.71
N LEU A 53 -4.22 -4.58 4.10
CA LEU A 53 -4.20 -4.40 2.64
C LEU A 53 -4.09 -5.73 1.89
N GLN A 54 -3.38 -6.71 2.43
CA GLN A 54 -3.30 -8.05 1.87
C GLN A 54 -4.62 -8.82 2.03
N GLU A 55 -5.28 -8.74 3.19
CA GLU A 55 -6.60 -9.32 3.44
C GLU A 55 -7.67 -8.74 2.51
N LEU A 56 -7.57 -7.45 2.19
CA LEU A 56 -8.43 -6.77 1.22
C LEU A 56 -8.06 -7.06 -0.24
N ASN A 57 -7.06 -7.92 -0.48
CA ASN A 57 -6.54 -8.25 -1.80
C ASN A 57 -6.12 -7.02 -2.61
N LEU A 58 -5.52 -6.01 -1.96
CA LEU A 58 -5.00 -4.80 -2.62
C LEU A 58 -3.49 -4.89 -2.86
N ILE A 59 -2.78 -5.63 -2.02
CA ILE A 59 -1.37 -5.96 -2.21
C ILE A 59 -1.17 -7.45 -2.01
N ILE A 60 -0.13 -7.98 -2.64
CA ILE A 60 0.34 -9.34 -2.41
C ILE A 60 1.81 -9.31 -2.01
N PHE A 61 2.15 -10.10 -0.98
CA PHE A 61 3.52 -10.36 -0.59
C PHE A 61 3.61 -11.74 0.08
N SER A 62 4.78 -12.34 -0.01
CA SER A 62 5.15 -13.55 0.73
C SER A 62 6.53 -13.35 1.34
N ASN A 63 6.97 -14.31 2.15
CA ASN A 63 8.31 -14.23 2.73
C ASN A 63 9.34 -14.24 1.58
N TYR A 64 10.20 -13.22 1.56
CA TYR A 64 11.29 -13.02 0.60
C TYR A 64 10.88 -12.67 -0.84
N SER A 65 9.62 -12.30 -1.09
CA SER A 65 9.18 -11.83 -2.40
C SER A 65 8.93 -10.32 -2.42
N ALA A 66 9.01 -9.76 -3.63
CA ALA A 66 8.62 -8.39 -3.89
C ALA A 66 7.14 -8.16 -3.54
N VAL A 67 6.86 -7.01 -2.95
CA VAL A 67 5.49 -6.57 -2.72
C VAL A 67 4.95 -6.04 -4.03
N GLN A 68 3.76 -6.49 -4.42
CA GLN A 68 3.11 -6.07 -5.65
C GLN A 68 1.68 -5.61 -5.36
N LEU A 69 1.18 -4.70 -6.19
CA LEU A 69 -0.26 -4.45 -6.27
C LEU A 69 -0.93 -5.65 -6.94
N THR A 70 -2.15 -5.94 -6.52
CA THR A 70 -3.04 -6.82 -7.28
C THR A 70 -3.79 -5.99 -8.33
N ASP A 71 -4.54 -6.64 -9.21
CA ASP A 71 -5.44 -5.92 -10.16
C ASP A 71 -6.41 -4.99 -9.43
N CYS A 72 -6.97 -5.45 -8.30
CA CYS A 72 -7.82 -4.61 -7.44
C CYS A 72 -7.03 -3.45 -6.80
N GLY A 73 -5.78 -3.70 -6.39
CA GLY A 73 -4.88 -2.68 -5.86
C GLY A 73 -4.59 -1.57 -6.86
N HIS A 74 -4.31 -1.94 -8.11
CA HIS A 74 -4.14 -0.99 -9.22
C HIS A 74 -5.40 -0.16 -9.44
N LEU A 75 -6.56 -0.80 -9.60
CA LEU A 75 -7.82 -0.09 -9.80
C LEU A 75 -8.13 0.89 -8.66
N VAL A 76 -7.93 0.48 -7.41
CA VAL A 76 -8.16 1.35 -6.25
C VAL A 76 -7.19 2.53 -6.25
N LEU A 77 -5.91 2.29 -6.55
CA LEU A 77 -4.92 3.35 -6.61
C LEU A 77 -5.26 4.36 -7.71
N ASP A 78 -5.63 3.89 -8.90
CA ASP A 78 -6.02 4.74 -10.04
C ASP A 78 -7.23 5.63 -9.69
N ILE A 79 -8.26 5.06 -9.05
CA ILE A 79 -9.44 5.83 -8.59
C ILE A 79 -9.02 6.87 -7.52
N LEU A 80 -8.09 6.53 -6.63
CA LEU A 80 -7.59 7.41 -5.58
C LEU A 80 -6.74 8.56 -6.14
N GLU A 81 -6.03 8.34 -7.23
CA GLU A 81 -5.18 9.34 -7.90
C GLU A 81 -5.92 10.14 -8.97
N GLY A 82 -7.20 9.83 -9.19
CA GLY A 82 -8.09 10.60 -10.05
C GLY A 82 -8.02 10.21 -11.52
N GLY A 83 -7.53 9.00 -11.83
CA GLY A 83 -7.43 8.46 -13.19
C GLY A 83 -6.60 9.34 -14.12
N HIS A 84 -5.27 9.28 -14.02
CA HIS A 84 -4.39 9.79 -15.06
C HIS A 84 -3.69 8.63 -15.77
N GLU A 85 -4.11 8.42 -17.02
CA GLU A 85 -3.32 8.07 -18.21
C GLU A 85 -2.24 6.96 -18.09
N LEU A 86 -2.56 5.82 -18.73
CA LEU A 86 -1.59 4.87 -19.29
C LEU A 86 -0.64 5.57 -20.27
#